data_AF-A0A939YQ12-F1
#
_entry.id   AF-A0A939YQ12-F1
#
_cell.length_a   1.000
_cell.length_b   1.000
_cell.length_c   1.000
_cell.angle_alpha   90.00
_cell.angle_beta   90.00
_cell.angle_gamma   90.00
#
_symmetry.space_group_name_H-M   'P 1'
#
loop_
_entity.id
_entity.type
_entity.pdbx_description
1 polymer ?
#
loop_
_entity_poly.entity_id
_entity_poly.type
_entity_poly.pdbx_seq_one_letter_code
_entity_poly.pdbx_strand_id
1 'polypeptide(L)'
;MKALKLIAVNLLSVLYLPLFLFSTVSILISRALSKTHIIVISVLGIALLTFIHNLVSFDDVRFRMAMIFFFFFLFIVLFVLAIVFASAAIVSASAIIASFFEILHSASTTLCDTIMNKCDALMLDKTSGQKVSAITCPVFAFAMLLRRIIITVFSKAGILAIIAGVFIIAGIPVLLHFRFLNDYGVGLIGFLKLFPVVQIIFTVFYALTIMAAAVAIILSLGLEWSEWGNDELSKVYAN
;
A
#
# COMPACT_ATOMS: atom_id res chain seq x y z
N MET A 1 25.67 -3.27 -39.72
CA MET A 1 25.08 -2.14 -38.95
C MET A 1 23.76 -2.49 -38.25
N LYS A 2 22.82 -3.24 -38.87
CA LYS A 2 21.54 -3.65 -38.24
C LYS A 2 21.75 -4.48 -36.95
N ALA A 3 22.66 -5.45 -36.96
CA ALA A 3 22.97 -6.29 -35.78
C ALA A 3 23.49 -5.48 -34.57
N LEU A 4 24.34 -4.47 -34.79
CA LEU A 4 24.83 -3.59 -33.72
C LEU A 4 23.69 -2.76 -33.09
N LYS A 5 22.77 -2.25 -33.92
CA LYS A 5 21.57 -1.53 -33.45
C LYS A 5 20.64 -2.44 -32.66
N LEU A 6 20.49 -3.70 -33.08
CA LEU A 6 19.70 -4.72 -32.38
C LEU A 6 20.27 -5.01 -30.98
N ILE A 7 21.60 -5.22 -30.88
CA ILE A 7 22.29 -5.46 -29.62
C ILE A 7 22.15 -4.25 -28.69
N ALA A 8 22.32 -3.03 -29.21
CA ALA A 8 22.18 -1.81 -28.43
C ALA A 8 20.76 -1.63 -27.86
N VAL A 9 19.73 -1.94 -28.66
CA VAL A 9 18.32 -1.85 -28.22
C VAL A 9 17.98 -2.91 -27.18
N ASN A 10 18.46 -4.15 -27.34
CA ASN A 10 18.26 -5.19 -26.33
C ASN A 10 19.01 -4.87 -25.03
N LEU A 11 20.23 -4.32 -25.09
CA LEU A 11 20.98 -3.90 -23.90
C LEU A 11 20.27 -2.74 -23.17
N LEU A 12 19.72 -1.78 -23.93
CA LEU A 12 18.95 -0.67 -23.35
C LEU A 12 17.64 -1.16 -22.70
N SER A 13 17.04 -2.22 -23.25
CA SER A 13 15.85 -2.87 -22.68
C SER A 13 16.15 -3.60 -21.37
N VAL A 14 17.35 -4.18 -21.23
CA VAL A 14 17.83 -4.77 -19.96
C VAL A 14 17.97 -3.69 -18.89
N LEU A 15 18.42 -2.49 -19.25
CA LEU A 15 18.54 -1.36 -18.32
C LEU A 15 17.18 -0.73 -17.96
N TYR A 16 16.24 -0.71 -18.92
CA TYR A 16 14.90 -0.17 -18.72
C TYR A 16 14.13 -0.90 -17.61
N LEU A 17 14.15 -2.23 -17.60
CA LEU A 17 13.36 -3.03 -16.65
C LEU A 17 13.66 -2.72 -15.15
N PRO A 18 14.91 -2.77 -14.67
CA PRO A 18 15.22 -2.42 -13.28
C PRO A 18 14.93 -0.96 -12.97
N LEU A 19 15.13 -0.05 -13.94
CA LEU A 19 14.81 1.37 -13.76
C LEU A 19 13.29 1.58 -13.59
N PHE A 20 12.47 0.88 -14.38
CA PHE A 20 11.01 0.92 -14.30
C PHE A 20 10.50 0.33 -12.98
N LEU A 21 11.07 -0.80 -12.54
CA LEU A 21 10.70 -1.41 -11.26
C LEU A 21 11.05 -0.48 -10.09
N PHE A 22 12.27 0.07 -10.11
CA PHE A 22 12.72 1.01 -9.08
C PHE A 22 11.83 2.25 -9.06
N SER A 23 11.57 2.88 -10.20
CA SER A 23 10.73 4.08 -10.27
C SER A 23 9.29 3.81 -9.80
N THR A 24 8.72 2.66 -10.17
CA THR A 24 7.38 2.24 -9.74
C THR A 24 7.31 2.04 -8.24
N VAL A 25 8.25 1.28 -7.66
CA VAL A 25 8.32 1.06 -6.21
C VAL A 25 8.46 2.38 -5.47
N SER A 26 9.31 3.27 -5.96
CA SER A 26 9.54 4.57 -5.35
C SER A 26 8.31 5.49 -5.38
N ILE A 27 7.56 5.53 -6.48
CA ILE A 27 6.29 6.28 -6.53
C ILE A 27 5.27 5.70 -5.56
N LEU A 28 5.12 4.38 -5.51
CA LEU A 28 4.16 3.73 -4.61
C LEU A 28 4.51 3.97 -3.14
N ILE A 29 5.80 3.93 -2.79
CA ILE A 29 6.30 4.29 -1.45
C ILE A 29 6.03 5.76 -1.14
N SER A 30 6.29 6.66 -2.09
CA SER A 30 6.05 8.08 -1.89
C SER A 30 4.56 8.39 -1.68
N ARG A 31 3.69 7.77 -2.46
CA ARG A 31 2.23 7.86 -2.27
C ARG A 31 1.78 7.24 -0.95
N ALA A 32 2.46 6.19 -0.46
CA ALA A 32 2.22 5.68 0.89
C ALA A 32 2.66 6.67 1.98
N LEU A 33 3.80 7.35 1.78
CA LEU A 33 4.33 8.35 2.71
C LEU A 33 3.42 9.57 2.84
N SER A 34 2.70 9.97 1.79
CA SER A 34 1.72 11.06 1.90
C SER A 34 0.55 10.69 2.85
N LYS A 35 0.26 9.40 3.01
CA LYS A 35 -0.74 8.85 3.95
C LYS A 35 -0.17 8.48 5.33
N THR A 36 1.09 8.84 5.63
CA THR A 36 1.72 8.55 6.93
C THR A 36 0.91 9.08 8.11
N HIS A 37 0.16 10.17 7.93
CA HIS A 37 -0.74 10.70 8.97
C HIS A 37 -1.78 9.65 9.44
N ILE A 38 -2.36 8.87 8.52
CA ILE A 38 -3.32 7.79 8.85
C ILE A 38 -2.63 6.69 9.66
N ILE A 39 -1.39 6.34 9.29
CA ILE A 39 -0.59 5.33 9.98
C ILE A 39 -0.24 5.80 11.40
N VAL A 40 0.23 7.04 11.55
CA VAL A 40 0.59 7.63 12.85
C VAL A 40 -0.63 7.72 13.76
N ILE A 41 -1.78 8.16 13.25
CA ILE A 41 -3.03 8.22 14.02
C ILE A 41 -3.44 6.83 14.49
N SER A 42 -3.37 5.83 13.61
CA SER A 42 -3.72 4.45 13.91
C SER A 42 -2.83 3.86 15.02
N VAL A 43 -1.51 4.08 14.93
CA VAL A 43 -0.55 3.60 15.93
C VAL A 43 -0.74 4.32 17.27
N LEU A 44 -0.95 5.64 17.26
CA LEU A 44 -1.19 6.43 18.48
C LEU A 44 -2.48 6.00 19.18
N GLY A 45 -3.53 5.70 18.41
CA GLY A 45 -4.79 5.16 18.94
C GLY A 45 -4.61 3.79 19.63
N ILE A 46 -3.84 2.88 19.03
CA ILE A 46 -3.53 1.57 19.62
C ILE A 46 -2.68 1.73 20.89
N ALA A 47 -1.68 2.61 20.87
CA ALA A 47 -0.83 2.89 22.03
C ALA A 47 -1.66 3.45 23.21
N LEU A 48 -2.59 4.37 22.92
CA LEU A 48 -3.51 4.90 23.93
C LEU A 48 -4.36 3.79 24.54
N LEU A 49 -4.95 2.94 23.70
CA LEU A 49 -5.84 1.89 24.19
C LEU A 49 -5.10 0.86 25.06
N THR A 50 -3.86 0.53 24.68
CA THR A 50 -2.96 -0.33 25.47
C THR A 50 -2.66 0.30 26.83
N PHE A 51 -2.41 1.61 26.84
CA PHE A 51 -2.14 2.34 28.07
C PHE A 51 -3.37 2.44 28.99
N ILE A 52 -4.56 2.73 28.44
CA ILE A 52 -5.82 2.73 29.21
C ILE A 52 -6.08 1.34 29.82
N HIS A 53 -5.80 0.26 29.07
CA HIS A 53 -5.93 -1.10 29.60
C HIS A 53 -5.05 -1.31 30.84
N ASN A 54 -3.79 -0.85 30.80
CA ASN A 54 -2.86 -0.92 31.94
C ASN A 54 -3.26 0.00 33.12
N LEU A 55 -4.10 1.01 32.89
CA LEU A 55 -4.63 1.88 33.95
C LEU A 55 -5.86 1.29 34.65
N VAL A 56 -6.54 0.32 34.04
CA VAL A 56 -7.76 -0.28 34.62
C VAL A 56 -7.45 -1.21 35.77
N SER A 57 -6.21 -1.72 35.86
CA SER A 57 -5.74 -2.61 36.92
C SER A 57 -5.54 -1.95 38.29
N PHE A 58 -5.74 -0.63 38.42
CA PHE A 58 -5.70 0.04 39.72
C PHE A 58 -7.03 -0.12 40.47
N ASP A 59 -7.00 -0.54 41.73
CA ASP A 59 -8.21 -0.85 42.51
C ASP A 59 -9.09 0.39 42.81
N ASP A 60 -8.50 1.58 42.97
CA ASP A 60 -9.24 2.79 43.36
C ASP A 60 -9.97 3.45 42.16
N VAL A 61 -11.30 3.45 42.23
CA VAL A 61 -12.21 3.98 41.20
C VAL A 61 -12.03 5.49 40.96
N ARG A 62 -11.75 6.28 41.99
CA ARG A 62 -11.63 7.75 41.85
C ARG A 62 -10.32 8.13 41.17
N PHE A 63 -9.24 7.45 41.55
CA PHE A 63 -7.93 7.60 40.94
C PHE A 63 -7.95 7.15 39.47
N ARG A 64 -8.62 6.03 39.18
CA ARG A 64 -8.81 5.51 37.82
C ARG A 64 -9.58 6.49 36.91
N MET A 65 -10.68 7.07 37.37
CA MET A 65 -11.44 8.04 36.57
C MET A 65 -10.66 9.34 36.31
N ALA A 66 -9.91 9.84 37.32
CA ALA A 66 -9.05 11.01 37.15
C ALA A 66 -7.91 10.77 36.15
N MET A 67 -7.27 9.59 36.20
CA MET A 67 -6.26 9.20 35.22
C MET A 67 -6.84 9.05 33.81
N ILE A 68 -7.99 8.39 33.65
CA ILE A 68 -8.64 8.27 32.34
C ILE A 68 -8.91 9.66 31.74
N PHE A 69 -9.45 10.60 32.53
CA PHE A 69 -9.73 11.95 32.04
C PHE A 69 -8.45 12.74 31.68
N PHE A 70 -7.43 12.68 32.53
CA PHE A 70 -6.15 13.35 32.29
C PHE A 70 -5.46 12.81 31.03
N PHE A 71 -5.41 11.50 30.86
CA PHE A 71 -4.78 10.87 29.69
C PHE A 71 -5.61 10.99 28.41
N PHE A 72 -6.94 11.02 28.51
CA PHE A 72 -7.80 11.34 27.37
C PHE A 72 -7.56 12.79 26.90
N PHE A 73 -7.42 13.74 27.83
CA PHE A 73 -7.06 15.11 27.50
C PHE A 73 -5.64 15.22 26.92
N LEU A 74 -4.66 14.53 27.52
CA LEU A 74 -3.29 14.43 27.00
C LEU A 74 -3.29 13.85 25.58
N PHE A 75 -4.10 12.83 25.31
CA PHE A 75 -4.26 12.24 23.99
C PHE A 75 -4.83 13.24 22.99
N ILE A 76 -5.87 13.99 23.35
CA ILE A 76 -6.40 15.05 22.47
C ILE A 76 -5.31 16.07 22.15
N VAL A 77 -4.53 16.48 23.16
CA VAL A 77 -3.42 17.42 22.97
C VAL A 77 -2.34 16.84 22.05
N LEU A 78 -1.90 15.59 22.29
CA LEU A 78 -0.93 14.89 21.45
C LEU A 78 -1.46 14.60 20.05
N PHE A 79 -2.76 14.36 19.90
CA PHE A 79 -3.44 14.15 18.63
C PHE A 79 -3.46 15.44 17.81
N VAL A 80 -3.83 16.57 18.42
CA VAL A 80 -3.75 17.89 17.79
C VAL A 80 -2.31 18.23 17.45
N LEU A 81 -1.36 17.97 18.35
CA LEU A 81 0.06 18.19 18.09
C LEU A 81 0.56 17.32 16.93
N ALA A 82 0.20 16.03 16.91
CA ALA A 82 0.59 15.10 15.86
C ALA A 82 0.02 15.54 14.51
N ILE A 83 -1.24 15.96 14.43
CA ILE A 83 -1.81 16.50 13.19
C ILE A 83 -1.04 17.75 12.77
N VAL A 84 -0.86 18.72 13.66
CA VAL A 84 -0.24 20.02 13.33
C VAL A 84 1.23 19.90 12.95
N PHE A 85 2.02 19.07 13.66
CA PHE A 85 3.44 18.89 13.38
C PHE A 85 3.70 17.89 12.25
N ALA A 86 2.90 16.82 12.13
CA ALA A 86 3.06 15.85 11.03
C ALA A 86 2.57 16.44 9.70
N SER A 87 1.51 17.25 9.67
CA SER A 87 0.90 17.69 8.42
C SER A 87 1.73 18.70 7.62
N ALA A 88 2.65 19.44 8.24
CA ALA A 88 3.44 20.43 7.51
C ALA A 88 4.80 19.88 7.06
N ALA A 89 5.58 19.30 7.99
CA ALA A 89 6.93 18.83 7.69
C ALA A 89 6.95 17.50 6.92
N ILE A 90 6.06 16.54 7.27
CA ILE A 90 6.02 15.23 6.60
C ILE A 90 5.37 15.36 5.23
N VAL A 91 4.33 16.19 5.09
CA VAL A 91 3.69 16.42 3.78
C VAL A 91 4.63 17.16 2.83
N SER A 92 5.34 18.19 3.29
CA SER A 92 6.32 18.88 2.44
C SER A 92 7.51 18.00 2.06
N ALA A 93 8.07 17.23 3.01
CA ALA A 93 9.16 16.31 2.71
C ALA A 93 8.73 15.17 1.77
N SER A 94 7.54 14.58 2.00
CA SER A 94 7.01 13.54 1.11
C SER A 94 6.65 14.06 -0.27
N ALA A 95 6.19 15.32 -0.40
CA ALA A 95 5.93 15.95 -1.69
C ALA A 95 7.22 16.18 -2.51
N ILE A 96 8.31 16.60 -1.85
CA ILE A 96 9.62 16.73 -2.52
C ILE A 96 10.11 15.36 -3.02
N ILE A 97 10.03 14.35 -2.16
CA ILE A 97 10.38 12.97 -2.52
C ILE A 97 9.49 12.44 -3.66
N ALA A 98 8.18 12.74 -3.62
CA ALA A 98 7.22 12.38 -4.67
C ALA A 98 7.63 12.98 -6.01
N SER A 99 7.87 14.29 -6.04
CA SER A 99 8.23 15.00 -7.26
C SER A 99 9.51 14.45 -7.89
N PHE A 100 10.52 14.11 -7.09
CA PHE A 100 11.74 13.49 -7.58
C PHE A 100 11.47 12.12 -8.23
N PHE A 101 10.63 11.29 -7.60
CA PHE A 101 10.30 9.97 -8.14
C PHE A 101 9.36 10.02 -9.35
N GLU A 102 8.48 11.01 -9.44
CA GLU A 102 7.69 11.29 -10.64
C GLU A 102 8.59 11.66 -11.82
N ILE A 103 9.61 12.49 -11.60
CA ILE A 103 10.61 12.81 -12.63
C ILE A 103 11.35 11.54 -13.07
N LEU A 104 11.79 10.71 -12.13
CA LEU A 104 12.49 9.46 -12.44
C LEU A 104 11.60 8.48 -13.22
N HIS A 105 10.32 8.40 -12.87
CA HIS A 105 9.36 7.56 -13.58
C HIS A 105 9.08 8.10 -14.98
N SER A 106 8.90 9.41 -15.14
CA SER A 106 8.77 10.07 -16.44
C SER A 106 10.00 9.84 -17.34
N ALA A 107 11.21 9.88 -16.76
CA ALA A 107 12.42 9.52 -17.46
C ALA A 107 12.42 8.04 -17.89
N SER A 108 11.88 7.14 -17.06
CA SER A 108 11.76 5.72 -17.41
C SER A 108 10.72 5.47 -18.51
N THR A 109 9.60 6.19 -18.54
CA THR A 109 8.57 6.07 -19.59
C THR A 109 9.05 6.64 -20.92
N THR A 110 9.74 7.78 -20.91
CA THR A 110 10.34 8.35 -22.15
C THR A 110 11.43 7.44 -22.73
N LEU A 111 12.20 6.75 -21.88
CA LEU A 111 13.13 5.72 -22.32
C LEU A 111 12.40 4.56 -22.99
N CYS A 112 11.25 4.13 -22.45
CA CYS A 112 10.39 3.11 -23.04
C CYS A 112 9.91 3.51 -24.45
N ASP A 113 9.37 4.73 -24.60
CA ASP A 113 8.88 5.22 -25.90
C ASP A 113 10.01 5.31 -26.93
N THR A 114 11.22 5.70 -26.49
CA THR A 114 12.40 5.74 -27.36
C THR A 114 12.83 4.34 -27.82
N ILE A 115 12.77 3.34 -26.93
CA ILE A 115 13.07 1.95 -27.28
C ILE A 115 12.00 1.39 -28.23
N MET A 116 10.72 1.68 -27.97
CA MET A 116 9.59 1.26 -28.79
C MET A 116 9.73 1.78 -30.23
N ASN A 117 9.93 3.10 -30.40
CA ASN A 117 10.14 3.72 -31.71
C ASN A 117 11.35 3.12 -32.47
N LYS A 118 12.43 2.78 -31.75
CA LYS A 118 13.61 2.13 -32.34
C LYS A 118 13.33 0.67 -32.73
N CYS A 119 12.58 -0.08 -31.94
CA CYS A 119 12.16 -1.44 -32.30
C CYS A 119 11.22 -1.43 -33.51
N ASP A 120 10.24 -0.52 -33.56
CA ASP A 120 9.33 -0.41 -34.70
C ASP A 120 10.07 -0.05 -36.01
N ALA A 121 11.02 0.89 -35.93
CA ALA A 121 11.88 1.24 -37.06
C ALA A 121 12.79 0.09 -37.53
N LEU A 122 13.11 -0.87 -36.65
CA LEU A 122 13.87 -2.07 -36.99
C LEU A 122 12.98 -3.21 -37.53
N MET A 123 11.69 -3.22 -37.18
CA MET A 123 10.69 -4.21 -37.65
C MET A 123 10.10 -3.87 -39.02
N LEU A 124 10.14 -2.60 -39.42
CA LEU A 124 9.78 -2.18 -40.78
C LEU A 124 10.89 -2.58 -41.76
N ASP A 125 10.77 -3.75 -42.38
CA ASP A 125 11.57 -4.07 -43.56
C ASP A 125 11.09 -3.20 -44.73
N LYS A 126 11.96 -2.31 -45.21
CA LYS A 126 11.66 -1.32 -46.27
C LYS A 126 11.23 -1.96 -47.61
N THR A 127 11.30 -3.28 -47.73
CA THR A 127 11.17 -4.03 -48.98
C THR A 127 9.89 -4.86 -49.12
N SER A 128 9.13 -5.13 -48.06
CA SER A 128 7.95 -6.00 -48.14
C SER A 128 6.67 -5.45 -47.49
N GLY A 129 6.75 -4.35 -46.72
CA GLY A 129 5.58 -3.74 -46.08
C GLY A 129 4.88 -4.63 -45.04
N GLN A 130 5.41 -5.82 -44.75
CA GLN A 130 4.87 -6.73 -43.73
C GLN A 130 5.57 -6.50 -42.39
N LYS A 131 4.77 -6.36 -41.33
CA LYS A 131 5.24 -6.33 -39.93
C LYS A 131 5.92 -7.67 -39.62
N VAL A 132 7.26 -7.70 -39.63
CA VAL A 132 8.00 -8.87 -39.15
C VAL A 132 7.89 -8.91 -37.63
N SER A 133 7.30 -10.01 -37.15
CA SER A 133 6.96 -10.42 -35.78
C SER A 133 7.89 -9.92 -34.66
N ALA A 134 7.31 -9.78 -33.45
CA ALA A 134 7.89 -9.37 -32.15
C ALA A 134 9.19 -10.07 -31.69
N ILE A 135 9.77 -10.94 -32.51
CA ILE A 135 10.98 -11.74 -32.26
C ILE A 135 12.26 -10.89 -32.37
N THR A 136 12.18 -9.70 -32.97
CA THR A 136 13.35 -8.83 -33.19
C THR A 136 13.82 -8.12 -31.90
N CYS A 137 12.94 -7.89 -30.92
CA CYS A 137 13.25 -7.26 -29.63
C CYS A 137 12.69 -8.08 -28.44
N PRO A 138 13.17 -9.32 -28.19
CA PRO A 138 12.55 -10.22 -27.22
C PRO A 138 12.63 -9.73 -25.78
N VAL A 139 13.74 -9.07 -25.40
CA VAL A 139 13.93 -8.49 -24.06
C VAL A 139 12.95 -7.34 -23.82
N PHE A 140 12.75 -6.48 -24.82
CA PHE A 140 11.80 -5.39 -24.73
C PHE A 140 10.35 -5.90 -24.64
N ALA A 141 10.00 -6.91 -25.44
CA ALA A 141 8.67 -7.53 -25.40
C ALA A 141 8.37 -8.13 -24.02
N PHE A 142 9.35 -8.80 -23.40
CA PHE A 142 9.22 -9.31 -22.02
C PHE A 142 9.05 -8.17 -21.01
N ALA A 143 9.86 -7.10 -21.10
CA ALA A 143 9.75 -5.96 -20.20
C ALA A 143 8.37 -5.27 -20.32
N MET A 144 7.82 -5.16 -21.53
CA MET A 144 6.48 -4.63 -21.77
C MET A 144 5.36 -5.51 -21.21
N LEU A 145 5.49 -6.83 -21.34
CA LEU A 145 4.56 -7.77 -20.72
C LEU A 145 4.57 -7.63 -19.20
N LEU A 146 5.76 -7.55 -18.60
CA LEU A 146 5.91 -7.38 -17.15
C LEU A 146 5.34 -6.03 -16.70
N ARG A 147 5.61 -4.93 -17.41
CA ARG A 147 5.00 -3.62 -17.17
C ARG A 147 3.47 -3.70 -17.19
N ARG A 148 2.89 -4.35 -18.19
CA ARG A 148 1.43 -4.54 -18.29
C ARG A 148 0.86 -5.32 -17.11
N ILE A 149 1.53 -6.39 -16.68
CA ILE A 149 1.12 -7.19 -15.52
C ILE A 149 1.12 -6.31 -14.26
N ILE A 150 2.21 -5.60 -13.99
CA ILE A 150 2.34 -4.73 -12.81
C ILE A 150 1.23 -3.69 -12.78
N ILE A 151 1.06 -2.92 -13.87
CA ILE A 151 0.07 -1.85 -13.93
C ILE A 151 -1.35 -2.42 -13.79
N THR A 152 -1.63 -3.58 -14.38
CA THR A 152 -2.95 -4.24 -14.27
C THR A 152 -3.23 -4.74 -12.86
N VAL A 153 -2.22 -5.25 -12.14
CA VAL A 153 -2.37 -5.66 -10.74
C VAL A 153 -2.67 -4.43 -9.88
N PHE A 154 -1.90 -3.34 -10.06
CA PHE A 154 -2.11 -2.11 -9.30
C PHE A 154 -3.43 -1.43 -9.62
N SER A 155 -3.91 -1.45 -10.87
CA SER A 155 -5.23 -0.89 -11.23
C SER A 155 -6.40 -1.62 -10.56
N LYS A 156 -6.17 -2.85 -10.05
CA LYS A 156 -7.14 -3.63 -9.27
C LYS A 156 -6.90 -3.57 -7.76
N ALA A 157 -5.86 -2.85 -7.30
CA ALA A 157 -5.49 -2.77 -5.89
C ALA A 157 -6.63 -2.27 -4.99
N GLY A 158 -7.49 -1.37 -5.48
CA GLY A 158 -8.64 -0.87 -4.72
C GLY A 158 -9.66 -1.95 -4.39
N ILE A 159 -10.00 -2.81 -5.37
CA ILE A 159 -10.92 -3.94 -5.17
C ILE A 159 -10.30 -4.96 -4.20
N LEU A 160 -9.02 -5.26 -4.39
CA LEU A 160 -8.26 -6.15 -3.51
C LEU A 160 -8.24 -5.62 -2.06
N ALA A 161 -8.08 -4.31 -1.87
CA ALA A 161 -8.10 -3.68 -0.56
C ALA A 161 -9.49 -3.76 0.11
N ILE A 162 -10.59 -3.62 -0.65
CA ILE A 162 -11.94 -3.81 -0.13
C ILE A 162 -12.14 -5.26 0.34
N ILE A 163 -11.74 -6.24 -0.48
CA ILE A 163 -11.84 -7.66 -0.13
C ILE A 163 -11.02 -7.95 1.14
N ALA A 164 -9.79 -7.43 1.22
CA ALA A 164 -8.94 -7.56 2.40
C ALA A 164 -9.58 -6.92 3.64
N GLY A 165 -10.21 -5.75 3.50
CA GLY A 165 -10.92 -5.09 4.59
C GLY A 165 -12.09 -5.91 5.12
N VAL A 166 -12.91 -6.48 4.23
CA VAL A 166 -14.00 -7.40 4.61
C VAL A 166 -13.47 -8.64 5.31
N PHE A 167 -12.37 -9.22 4.81
CA PHE A 167 -11.73 -10.37 5.44
C PHE A 167 -11.20 -10.04 6.85
N ILE A 168 -10.65 -8.85 7.08
CA ILE A 168 -10.21 -8.43 8.41
C ILE A 168 -11.40 -8.31 9.38
N ILE A 169 -12.51 -7.71 8.94
CA ILE A 169 -13.66 -7.45 9.82
C ILE A 169 -14.46 -8.73 10.10
N ALA A 170 -14.70 -9.57 9.11
CA ALA A 170 -15.57 -10.74 9.24
C ALA A 170 -14.78 -12.06 9.27
N GLY A 171 -13.74 -12.17 8.44
CA GLY A 171 -12.93 -13.39 8.32
C GLY A 171 -12.10 -13.68 9.57
N ILE A 172 -11.43 -12.66 10.15
CA ILE A 172 -10.59 -12.86 11.35
C ILE A 172 -11.41 -13.35 12.55
N PRO A 173 -12.57 -12.75 12.93
CA PRO A 173 -13.38 -13.26 14.03
C PRO A 173 -13.85 -14.71 13.82
N VAL A 174 -14.19 -15.09 12.60
CA VAL A 174 -14.60 -16.46 12.25
C VAL A 174 -13.42 -17.43 12.38
N LEU A 175 -12.25 -17.05 11.87
CA LEU A 175 -11.01 -17.82 12.01
C LEU A 175 -10.64 -18.02 13.49
N LEU A 176 -10.74 -16.96 14.29
CA LEU A 176 -10.53 -17.05 15.74
C LEU A 176 -11.56 -17.97 16.38
N HIS A 177 -12.84 -17.86 16.02
CA HIS A 177 -13.88 -18.75 16.55
C HIS A 177 -13.55 -20.23 16.35
N PHE A 178 -13.21 -20.63 15.12
CA PHE A 178 -12.85 -22.01 14.83
C PHE A 178 -11.54 -22.43 15.49
N ARG A 179 -10.56 -21.52 15.60
CA ARG A 179 -9.32 -21.80 16.32
C ARG A 179 -9.56 -22.09 17.79
N PHE A 180 -10.33 -21.25 18.49
CA PHE A 180 -10.68 -21.47 19.89
C PHE A 180 -11.49 -22.77 20.07
N LEU A 181 -12.41 -23.06 19.14
CA LEU A 181 -13.17 -24.31 19.16
C LEU A 181 -12.26 -25.54 19.06
N ASN A 182 -11.26 -25.51 18.19
CA ASN A 182 -10.32 -26.61 18.01
C ASN A 182 -9.34 -26.75 19.18
N ASP A 183 -8.81 -25.64 19.69
CA ASP A 183 -7.74 -25.65 20.70
C ASP A 183 -8.30 -25.87 22.13
N TYR A 184 -9.50 -25.35 22.43
CA TYR A 184 -10.08 -25.34 23.78
C TYR A 184 -11.44 -26.04 23.89
N GLY A 185 -11.99 -26.57 22.79
CA GLY A 185 -13.32 -27.20 22.77
C GLY A 185 -14.49 -26.22 22.95
N VAL A 186 -14.21 -24.92 23.06
CA VAL A 186 -15.19 -23.84 23.22
C VAL A 186 -14.95 -22.76 22.19
N GLY A 187 -16.01 -22.32 21.50
CA GLY A 187 -15.89 -21.23 20.51
C GLY A 187 -15.53 -19.89 21.17
N LEU A 188 -15.09 -18.91 20.37
CA LEU A 188 -14.60 -17.60 20.84
C LEU A 188 -15.49 -16.91 21.89
N ILE A 189 -16.82 -16.91 21.69
CA ILE A 189 -17.76 -16.30 22.63
C ILE A 189 -17.81 -17.08 23.95
N GLY A 190 -17.77 -18.41 23.88
CA GLY A 190 -17.71 -19.27 25.07
C GLY A 190 -16.42 -19.06 25.85
N PHE A 191 -15.30 -18.91 25.13
CA PHE A 191 -14.01 -18.57 25.73
C PHE A 191 -14.02 -17.21 26.42
N LEU A 192 -14.56 -16.17 25.77
CA LEU A 192 -14.64 -14.82 26.35
C LEU A 192 -15.45 -14.78 27.65
N LYS A 193 -16.50 -15.61 27.79
CA LYS A 193 -17.33 -15.69 29.00
C LYS A 193 -16.58 -16.19 30.24
N LEU A 194 -15.39 -16.78 30.09
CA LEU A 194 -14.55 -17.21 31.21
C LEU A 194 -13.90 -16.03 31.94
N PHE A 195 -13.93 -14.82 31.35
CA PHE A 195 -13.27 -13.64 31.90
C PHE A 195 -14.27 -12.64 32.51
N PRO A 196 -13.83 -11.77 33.44
CA PRO A 196 -14.62 -10.66 33.94
C PRO A 196 -15.11 -9.74 32.82
N VAL A 197 -16.35 -9.27 32.91
CA VAL A 197 -17.01 -8.41 31.89
C VAL A 197 -16.18 -7.19 31.52
N VAL A 198 -15.52 -6.56 32.49
CA VAL A 198 -14.65 -5.40 32.24
C VAL A 198 -13.48 -5.75 31.31
N GLN A 199 -12.83 -6.90 31.51
CA GLN A 199 -11.73 -7.36 30.65
C GLN A 199 -12.22 -7.69 29.25
N ILE A 200 -13.38 -8.34 29.12
CA ILE A 200 -14.00 -8.63 27.82
C ILE A 200 -14.21 -7.35 27.02
N ILE A 201 -14.80 -6.31 27.65
CA ILE A 201 -15.05 -5.02 27.00
C ILE A 201 -13.74 -4.44 26.48
N PHE A 202 -12.70 -4.37 27.31
CA PHE A 202 -11.40 -3.84 26.88
C PHE A 202 -10.77 -4.64 25.73
N THR A 203 -10.76 -5.97 25.80
CA THR A 203 -10.20 -6.82 24.75
C THR A 203 -10.96 -6.68 23.43
N VAL A 204 -12.29 -6.59 23.47
CA VAL A 204 -13.12 -6.40 22.27
C VAL A 204 -12.88 -5.02 21.66
N PHE A 205 -12.87 -3.95 22.47
CA PHE A 205 -12.54 -2.60 21.98
C PHE A 205 -11.13 -2.55 21.39
N TYR A 206 -10.15 -3.18 22.03
CA TYR A 206 -8.78 -3.27 21.54
C TYR A 206 -8.68 -3.95 20.17
N ALA A 207 -9.33 -5.11 20.03
CA ALA A 207 -9.38 -5.82 18.77
C ALA A 207 -10.07 -4.99 17.67
N LEU A 208 -11.19 -4.32 17.99
CA LEU A 208 -11.91 -3.46 17.04
C LEU A 208 -11.06 -2.28 16.59
N THR A 209 -10.33 -1.62 17.49
CA THR A 209 -9.44 -0.50 17.15
C THR A 209 -8.31 -0.95 16.21
N ILE A 210 -7.68 -2.10 16.48
CA ILE A 210 -6.63 -2.64 15.60
C ILE A 210 -7.20 -2.99 14.23
N MET A 211 -8.35 -3.68 14.18
CA MET A 211 -8.98 -4.03 12.90
C MET A 211 -9.38 -2.79 12.11
N ALA A 212 -9.96 -1.78 12.75
CA ALA A 212 -10.31 -0.51 12.10
C ALA A 212 -9.07 0.23 11.56
N ALA A 213 -7.99 0.29 12.34
CA ALA A 213 -6.72 0.84 11.92
C ALA A 213 -6.15 0.12 10.69
N ALA A 214 -6.11 -1.22 10.72
CA ALA A 214 -5.61 -2.02 9.61
C ALA A 214 -6.44 -1.81 8.33
N VAL A 215 -7.77 -1.79 8.46
CA VAL A 215 -8.70 -1.53 7.34
C VAL A 215 -8.48 -0.13 6.78
N ALA A 216 -8.36 0.90 7.62
CA ALA A 216 -8.14 2.28 7.18
C ALA A 216 -6.84 2.42 6.39
N ILE A 217 -5.76 1.80 6.85
CA ILE A 217 -4.46 1.81 6.16
C ILE A 217 -4.56 1.09 4.81
N ILE A 218 -5.13 -0.13 4.79
CA ILE A 218 -5.21 -0.95 3.57
C ILE A 218 -6.10 -0.27 2.52
N LEU A 219 -7.26 0.27 2.91
CA LEU A 219 -8.15 0.97 1.99
C LEU A 219 -7.50 2.25 1.46
N SER A 220 -6.86 3.05 2.33
CA SER A 220 -6.20 4.28 1.89
C SER A 220 -5.06 4.01 0.90
N LEU A 221 -4.24 2.98 1.13
CA LEU A 221 -3.16 2.62 0.22
C LEU A 221 -3.69 1.98 -1.07
N GLY A 222 -4.68 1.09 -0.95
CA GLY A 222 -5.27 0.39 -2.08
C GLY A 222 -5.95 1.30 -3.08
N LEU A 223 -6.69 2.31 -2.62
CA LEU A 223 -7.33 3.30 -3.49
C LEU A 223 -6.28 4.15 -4.23
N GLU A 224 -5.28 4.65 -3.51
CA GLU A 224 -4.21 5.49 -4.06
C GLU A 224 -3.38 4.75 -5.11
N TRP A 225 -3.04 3.48 -4.86
CA TRP A 225 -2.33 2.65 -5.82
C TRP A 225 -3.21 2.24 -7.01
N SER A 226 -4.53 2.10 -6.79
CA SER A 226 -5.49 1.84 -7.86
C SER A 226 -5.62 3.01 -8.82
N GLU A 227 -5.63 4.24 -8.29
CA GLU A 227 -5.68 5.46 -9.09
C GLU A 227 -4.43 5.58 -9.96
N TRP A 228 -3.24 5.45 -9.35
CA TRP A 228 -1.98 5.41 -10.10
C TRP A 228 -1.96 4.32 -11.19
N GLY A 229 -2.41 3.11 -10.85
CA GLY A 229 -2.47 2.00 -11.80
C GLY A 229 -3.42 2.26 -12.97
N ASN A 230 -4.57 2.89 -12.72
CA ASN A 230 -5.53 3.26 -13.78
C ASN A 230 -4.97 4.36 -14.69
N ASP A 231 -4.31 5.36 -14.13
CA ASP A 231 -3.67 6.44 -14.89
C ASP A 231 -2.61 5.87 -15.84
N GLU A 232 -1.74 4.99 -15.35
CA GLU A 232 -0.72 4.35 -16.18
C GLU A 232 -1.31 3.36 -17.20
N LEU A 233 -2.39 2.66 -16.83
CA LEU A 233 -3.07 1.74 -17.74
C LEU A 233 -3.65 2.49 -18.95
N SER A 234 -4.21 3.68 -18.72
CA SER A 234 -4.73 4.54 -19.80
C SER A 234 -3.64 4.93 -20.80
N LYS A 235 -2.42 5.22 -20.32
CA LYS A 235 -1.26 5.54 -21.17
C LYS A 235 -0.75 4.32 -21.95
N VAL A 236 -0.85 3.12 -21.38
CA VAL A 236 -0.44 1.87 -22.04
C VAL A 236 -1.35 1.51 -23.22
N TYR A 237 -2.65 1.83 -23.15
CA TYR A 237 -3.62 1.50 -24.19
C TYR A 237 -3.91 2.65 -25.16
N ALA A 238 -3.41 3.86 -24.89
CA ALA A 238 -3.46 4.99 -25.82
C ALA A 238 -2.38 4.91 -26.92
N ASN A 239 -1.32 4.12 -26.71
CA ASN A 239 -0.24 3.81 -27.65
C ASN A 239 -0.41 2.41 -28.26
#